data_AF-A0AAN6U798-F1
#
_entry.id   AF-A0AAN6U798-F1
#
_cell.length_a   1.000
_cell.length_b   1.000
_cell.length_c   1.000
_cell.angle_alpha   90.00
_cell.angle_beta   90.00
_cell.angle_gamma   90.00
#
_symmetry.space_group_name_H-M   'P 1'
#
loop_
_entity.id
_entity.type
_entity.pdbx_description
1 polymer ?
#
loop_
_entity_poly.entity_id
_entity_poly.type
_entity_poly.pdbx_seq_one_letter_code
_entity_poly.pdbx_strand_id
1 'polypeptide(L)'
;MRNICKSAILKPLLNDYFAYQACDKNERRDRPPSESLAIFKEMKDGTDFGRKHCIRARIALDSPNGAMRNSWLQEKLAQLPRTNLDFARLYFLRTFLSKKKLTKVVDTGIVTGWDDSRMPTVRGLTVPALCGFMLTQGASRNAVTMD
;
A
#
# COMPACT_ATOMS: atom_id res chain seq x y z
N MET A 1 -34.79 -6.52 6.59
CA MET A 1 -35.31 -7.30 5.46
C MET A 1 -34.23 -8.21 4.95
N ARG A 2 -34.44 -9.53 5.10
CA ARG A 2 -33.52 -10.60 4.71
C ARG A 2 -33.76 -10.95 3.25
N ASN A 3 -32.75 -11.55 2.64
CA ASN A 3 -32.83 -12.44 1.48
C ASN A 3 -33.17 -11.82 0.12
N ILE A 4 -32.13 -11.52 -0.66
CA ILE A 4 -32.14 -11.82 -2.09
C ILE A 4 -30.86 -12.60 -2.41
N CYS A 5 -31.03 -13.90 -2.62
CA CYS A 5 -30.23 -14.82 -3.42
C CYS A 5 -28.69 -14.63 -3.45
N LYS A 6 -27.98 -14.96 -2.35
CA LYS A 6 -26.51 -15.15 -2.38
C LYS A 6 -26.06 -16.51 -2.93
N SER A 7 -26.96 -17.45 -3.21
CA SER A 7 -26.61 -18.84 -3.57
C SER A 7 -26.45 -19.12 -5.07
N ALA A 8 -26.80 -18.19 -5.96
CA ALA A 8 -26.87 -18.48 -7.41
C ALA A 8 -25.81 -17.78 -8.28
N ILE A 9 -25.15 -16.72 -7.79
CA ILE A 9 -24.20 -15.92 -8.61
C ILE A 9 -22.74 -16.32 -8.37
N LEU A 10 -22.44 -17.00 -7.26
CA LEU A 10 -21.06 -17.25 -6.81
C LEU A 10 -20.41 -18.51 -7.37
N LYS A 11 -21.12 -19.34 -8.14
CA LYS A 11 -20.61 -20.63 -8.62
C LYS A 11 -19.96 -20.62 -10.02
N PRO A 12 -20.33 -19.77 -11.00
CA PRO A 12 -19.65 -19.77 -12.30
C PRO A 12 -18.41 -18.85 -12.35
N LEU A 13 -18.29 -17.87 -11.46
CA LEU A 13 -17.26 -16.82 -11.54
C LEU A 13 -15.96 -17.14 -10.78
N LEU A 14 -15.89 -18.31 -10.14
CA LEU A 14 -14.71 -18.71 -9.35
C LEU A 14 -13.61 -19.36 -10.21
N ASN A 15 -13.93 -19.79 -11.45
CA ASN A 15 -13.03 -20.62 -12.25
C ASN A 15 -12.02 -19.84 -13.11
N ASP A 16 -12.27 -18.56 -13.44
CA ASP A 16 -11.46 -17.89 -14.49
C ASP A 16 -10.45 -16.85 -13.96
N TYR A 17 -10.43 -16.57 -12.66
CA TYR A 17 -9.66 -15.43 -12.13
C TYR A 17 -8.74 -15.72 -10.94
N PHE A 18 -8.70 -16.96 -10.44
CA PHE A 18 -7.84 -17.33 -9.31
C PHE A 18 -6.52 -17.95 -9.78
N ALA A 19 -5.77 -17.17 -10.54
CA ALA A 19 -4.40 -17.45 -10.90
C ALA A 19 -3.48 -16.66 -9.96
N TYR A 20 -3.07 -17.30 -8.86
CA TYR A 20 -2.31 -16.66 -7.78
C TYR A 20 -0.95 -17.32 -7.60
N GLN A 21 0.14 -16.67 -8.03
CA GLN A 21 1.45 -16.84 -7.39
C GLN A 21 2.52 -15.95 -8.01
N ALA A 22 3.52 -15.61 -7.19
CA ALA A 22 4.80 -15.19 -7.71
C ALA A 22 5.98 -15.46 -6.79
N CYS A 23 7.08 -15.87 -7.43
CA CYS A 23 8.48 -15.48 -7.25
C CYS A 23 9.21 -16.17 -8.41
N ASP A 24 10.09 -15.50 -9.15
CA ASP A 24 11.06 -16.04 -10.13
C ASP A 24 10.78 -17.41 -10.76
N LYS A 25 10.24 -17.47 -12.00
CA LYS A 25 9.95 -18.71 -12.77
C LYS A 25 9.64 -19.93 -11.86
N ASN A 26 8.82 -19.73 -10.82
CA ASN A 26 8.62 -20.72 -9.77
C ASN A 26 7.82 -21.87 -10.35
N GLU A 27 8.23 -23.09 -10.04
CA GLU A 27 7.46 -24.33 -10.13
C GLU A 27 5.98 -24.18 -9.72
N ARG A 28 5.69 -23.22 -8.82
CA ARG A 28 4.37 -22.97 -8.26
C ARG A 28 3.49 -22.00 -9.06
N ARG A 29 4.01 -21.30 -10.09
CA ARG A 29 3.21 -20.33 -10.88
C ARG A 29 2.06 -21.02 -11.62
N ASP A 30 2.29 -22.23 -12.10
CA ASP A 30 1.35 -23.01 -12.92
C ASP A 30 0.52 -24.00 -12.10
N ARG A 31 0.51 -23.85 -10.77
CA ARG A 31 -0.31 -24.62 -9.85
C ARG A 31 -1.81 -24.55 -10.22
N PRO A 32 -2.56 -25.66 -10.09
CA PRO A 32 -4.00 -25.64 -10.33
C PRO A 32 -4.76 -24.76 -9.31
N PRO A 33 -5.90 -24.17 -9.69
CA PRO A 33 -6.70 -23.33 -8.78
C PRO A 33 -7.15 -24.06 -7.50
N SER A 34 -7.41 -25.37 -7.58
CA SER A 34 -7.84 -26.19 -6.45
C SER A 34 -6.82 -26.22 -5.31
N GLU A 35 -5.55 -26.41 -5.63
CA GLU A 35 -4.45 -26.43 -4.67
C GLU A 35 -4.21 -25.02 -4.09
N SER A 36 -4.28 -23.99 -4.93
CA SER A 36 -4.12 -22.59 -4.49
C SER A 36 -5.19 -22.18 -3.48
N LEU A 37 -6.44 -22.60 -3.70
CA LEU A 37 -7.55 -22.36 -2.78
C LEU A 37 -7.41 -23.12 -1.46
N ALA A 38 -6.87 -24.34 -1.47
CA ALA A 38 -6.60 -25.09 -0.25
C ALA A 38 -5.56 -24.39 0.63
N ILE A 39 -4.46 -23.92 0.02
CA ILE A 39 -3.42 -23.17 0.71
C ILE A 39 -3.95 -21.83 1.22
N PHE A 40 -4.84 -21.17 0.47
CA PHE A 40 -5.47 -19.95 0.94
C PHE A 40 -6.34 -20.18 2.18
N LYS A 41 -7.02 -21.32 2.29
CA LYS A 41 -7.76 -21.68 3.51
C LYS A 41 -6.81 -21.80 4.70
N GLU A 42 -5.70 -22.52 4.53
CA GLU A 42 -4.65 -22.62 5.56
C GLU A 42 -4.07 -21.25 5.97
N MET A 43 -3.90 -20.34 5.00
CA MET A 43 -3.49 -18.95 5.27
C MET A 43 -4.52 -18.18 6.08
N LYS A 44 -5.80 -18.33 5.75
CA LYS A 44 -6.92 -17.70 6.45
C LYS A 44 -7.05 -18.22 7.88
N ASP A 45 -6.83 -19.52 8.06
CA ASP A 45 -6.88 -20.19 9.36
C ASP A 45 -5.60 -19.96 10.19
N GLY A 46 -4.57 -19.35 9.58
CA GLY A 46 -3.38 -18.85 10.26
C GLY A 46 -2.42 -19.94 10.73
N THR A 47 -2.48 -21.11 10.12
CA THR A 47 -1.61 -22.26 10.43
C THR A 47 -0.14 -21.95 10.14
N ASP A 48 0.79 -22.70 10.75
CA ASP A 48 2.23 -22.52 10.52
C ASP A 48 2.62 -22.71 9.05
N PHE A 49 1.85 -23.52 8.33
CA PHE A 49 1.96 -23.66 6.88
C PHE A 49 1.44 -22.40 6.17
N GLY A 50 0.25 -21.91 6.53
CA GLY A 50 -0.33 -20.68 5.98
C GLY A 50 0.57 -19.46 6.13
N ARG A 51 1.20 -19.26 7.29
CA ARG A 51 2.10 -18.12 7.56
C ARG A 51 3.35 -18.08 6.68
N LYS A 52 3.79 -19.23 6.19
CA LYS A 52 4.94 -19.36 5.25
C LYS A 52 4.54 -19.09 3.80
N HIS A 53 3.24 -19.02 3.51
CA HIS A 53 2.70 -18.82 2.17
C HIS A 53 2.19 -17.40 1.97
N CYS A 54 2.15 -17.00 0.70
CA CYS A 54 1.84 -15.63 0.33
C CYS A 54 1.13 -15.61 -1.03
N ILE A 55 0.13 -14.73 -1.16
CA ILE A 55 -0.71 -14.64 -2.35
C ILE A 55 -0.26 -13.46 -3.21
N ARG A 56 -0.04 -13.71 -4.50
CA ARG A 56 0.37 -12.70 -5.47
C ARG A 56 -0.43 -12.85 -6.77
N ALA A 57 -0.69 -11.76 -7.46
CA ALA A 57 -1.43 -11.74 -8.71
C ALA A 57 -0.59 -12.26 -9.90
N ARG A 58 -1.21 -13.06 -10.77
CA ARG A 58 -0.64 -13.46 -12.07
C ARG A 58 -0.95 -12.38 -13.12
N ILE A 59 0.01 -11.46 -13.36
CA ILE A 59 -0.13 -10.36 -14.32
C ILE A 59 0.83 -10.57 -15.51
N ALA A 60 2.03 -9.98 -15.49
CA ALA A 60 3.05 -10.15 -16.52
C ALA A 60 4.43 -10.23 -15.85
N LEU A 61 5.21 -11.27 -16.14
CA LEU A 61 6.51 -11.49 -15.48
C LEU A 61 7.62 -10.65 -16.12
N ASP A 62 7.50 -10.45 -17.41
CA ASP A 62 8.41 -9.79 -18.34
C ASP A 62 8.10 -8.30 -18.53
N SER A 63 7.07 -7.77 -17.85
CA SER A 63 6.72 -6.35 -17.96
C SER A 63 7.92 -5.46 -17.58
N PRO A 64 8.21 -4.37 -18.32
CA PRO A 64 9.22 -3.40 -17.90
C PRO A 64 8.83 -2.68 -16.59
N ASN A 65 7.54 -2.69 -16.23
CA ASN A 65 7.05 -2.12 -14.98
C ASN A 65 7.21 -3.12 -13.82
N GLY A 66 8.13 -2.83 -12.90
CA GLY A 66 8.38 -3.66 -11.72
C GLY A 66 7.17 -3.87 -10.82
N ALA A 67 6.24 -2.92 -10.76
CA ALA A 67 5.01 -3.05 -9.96
C ALA A 67 4.00 -4.03 -10.58
N MET A 68 4.09 -4.29 -11.88
CA MET A 68 3.27 -5.29 -12.57
C MET A 68 3.85 -6.69 -12.47
N ARG A 69 5.15 -6.80 -12.20
CA ARG A 69 5.78 -8.08 -11.91
C ARG A 69 5.30 -8.54 -10.55
N ASN A 70 4.55 -9.64 -10.50
CA ASN A 70 4.37 -10.39 -9.26
C ASN A 70 3.70 -9.59 -8.12
N SER A 71 2.77 -8.68 -8.46
CA SER A 71 2.15 -7.76 -7.52
C SER A 71 1.36 -8.50 -6.44
N TRP A 72 1.46 -8.05 -5.19
CA TRP A 72 0.58 -8.50 -4.11
C TRP A 72 -0.86 -8.16 -4.47
N LEU A 73 -1.77 -9.13 -4.33
CA LEU A 73 -3.13 -8.96 -4.81
C LEU A 73 -3.81 -7.78 -4.12
N GLN A 74 -4.21 -6.78 -4.90
CA GLN A 74 -5.28 -5.86 -4.53
C GLN A 74 -6.58 -6.44 -5.06
N GLU A 75 -7.49 -6.77 -4.15
CA GLU A 75 -8.77 -7.39 -4.43
C GLU A 75 -9.66 -6.47 -5.30
N LYS A 76 -10.54 -7.08 -6.10
CA LYS A 76 -11.43 -6.42 -7.07
C LYS A 76 -12.18 -5.22 -6.47
N LEU A 77 -11.66 -4.01 -6.68
CA LEU A 77 -12.41 -2.75 -6.62
C LEU A 77 -12.52 -2.09 -8.00
N ALA A 78 -12.52 -2.90 -9.06
CA ALA A 78 -12.55 -2.49 -10.45
C ALA A 78 -13.99 -2.29 -10.98
N GLN A 79 -14.81 -1.49 -10.30
CA GLN A 79 -16.13 -1.12 -10.82
C GLN A 79 -16.24 0.37 -11.20
N LEU A 80 -15.24 1.19 -10.88
CA LEU A 80 -15.20 2.59 -11.31
C LEU A 80 -13.81 2.89 -11.88
N PRO A 81 -13.70 3.48 -13.08
CA PRO A 81 -12.42 3.98 -13.58
C PRO A 81 -11.95 5.11 -12.66
N ARG A 82 -11.02 4.80 -11.75
CA ARG A 82 -10.37 5.81 -10.91
C ARG A 82 -9.09 6.25 -11.60
N THR A 83 -9.02 7.53 -11.96
CA THR A 83 -7.78 8.15 -12.43
C THR A 83 -6.91 8.47 -11.21
N ASN A 84 -5.72 7.86 -11.13
CA ASN A 84 -4.74 8.23 -10.12
C ASN A 84 -4.07 9.54 -10.53
N LEU A 85 -4.08 10.52 -9.63
CA LEU A 85 -3.41 11.80 -9.81
C LEU A 85 -2.27 11.89 -8.80
N ASP A 86 -1.04 11.77 -9.31
CA ASP A 86 0.16 11.87 -8.49
C ASP A 86 0.68 13.31 -8.45
N PHE A 87 1.22 13.68 -7.29
CA PHE A 87 1.90 14.94 -7.02
C PHE A 87 3.25 14.67 -6.35
N ALA A 88 4.19 15.59 -6.53
CA ALA A 88 5.50 15.50 -5.90
C ALA A 88 5.41 15.78 -4.39
N ARG A 89 6.25 15.07 -3.64
CA ARG A 89 6.44 15.34 -2.21
C ARG A 89 7.25 16.62 -2.02
N LEU A 90 6.92 17.38 -0.97
CA LEU A 90 7.71 18.54 -0.54
C LEU A 90 8.98 18.09 0.22
N TYR A 91 10.11 18.71 -0.10
CA TYR A 91 11.39 18.52 0.58
C TYR A 91 11.83 19.83 1.23
N PHE A 92 12.28 19.76 2.48
CA PHE A 92 12.80 20.91 3.23
C PHE A 92 14.30 20.72 3.48
N LEU A 93 15.11 21.77 3.28
CA LEU A 93 16.57 21.69 3.44
C LEU A 93 17.00 21.55 4.90
N ARG A 94 16.42 22.37 5.79
CA ARG A 94 16.82 22.46 7.20
C ARG A 94 16.00 21.57 8.15
N THR A 95 15.21 20.64 7.59
CA THR A 95 14.28 19.81 8.36
C THR A 95 14.33 18.37 7.90
N PHE A 96 14.35 17.44 8.85
CA PHE A 96 14.22 16.01 8.57
C PHE A 96 12.78 15.54 8.77
N LEU A 97 12.19 14.97 7.72
CA LEU A 97 10.82 14.41 7.73
C LEU A 97 10.76 12.89 7.97
N SER A 98 11.91 12.24 8.17
CA SER A 98 11.96 10.79 8.36
C SER A 98 11.56 10.41 9.78
N LYS A 99 10.55 9.53 9.91
CA LYS A 99 10.09 9.01 11.22
C LYS A 99 11.25 8.46 12.05
N LYS A 100 12.15 7.68 11.45
CA LYS A 100 13.30 7.10 12.17
C LYS A 100 14.24 8.16 12.75
N LYS A 101 14.49 9.25 12.00
CA LYS A 101 15.35 10.35 12.46
C LYS A 101 14.67 11.15 13.57
N LEU A 102 13.37 11.43 13.42
CA LEU A 102 12.58 12.11 14.45
C LEU A 102 12.51 11.32 15.76
N THR A 103 12.26 10.01 15.69
CA THR A 103 12.27 9.13 16.86
C THR A 103 13.63 9.17 17.55
N LYS A 104 14.74 9.08 16.80
CA LYS A 104 16.08 9.18 17.39
C LYS A 104 16.30 10.49 18.16
N VAL A 105 15.82 11.62 17.63
CA VAL A 105 15.97 12.93 18.28
C VAL A 105 15.17 13.01 19.58
N VAL A 106 13.95 12.45 19.59
CA VAL A 106 13.13 12.33 20.81
C VAL A 106 13.81 11.40 21.83
N ASP A 107 14.30 10.23 21.39
CA ASP A 107 14.94 9.24 22.27
C ASP A 107 16.24 9.77 22.90
N THR A 108 17.00 10.60 22.17
CA THR A 108 18.21 11.26 22.70
C THR A 108 17.94 12.43 23.65
N GLY A 109 16.68 12.84 23.82
CA GLY A 109 16.30 13.95 24.71
C GLY A 109 16.70 15.35 24.23
N ILE A 110 17.11 15.51 22.96
CA ILE A 110 17.44 16.84 22.37
C ILE A 110 16.18 17.73 22.32
N VAL A 111 15.02 17.10 22.13
CA VAL A 111 13.69 17.73 22.15
C VAL A 111 12.90 17.26 23.35
N THR A 112 12.00 18.11 23.86
CA THR A 112 11.16 17.77 25.02
C THR A 112 10.14 16.67 24.69
N GLY A 113 9.76 16.53 23.42
CA GLY A 113 8.85 15.51 22.93
C GLY A 113 8.39 15.77 21.50
N TRP A 114 7.32 15.09 21.08
CA TRP A 114 6.71 15.26 19.74
C TRP A 114 5.95 16.57 19.56
N ASP A 115 5.66 17.25 20.67
CA ASP A 115 4.92 18.51 20.73
C ASP A 115 5.87 19.73 20.86
N ASP A 116 7.19 19.51 20.86
CA ASP A 116 8.20 20.58 20.89
C ASP A 116 8.10 21.47 19.65
N SER A 117 8.14 22.80 19.80
CA SER A 117 8.02 23.76 18.69
C SER A 117 9.11 23.62 17.62
N ARG A 118 10.24 22.97 17.94
CA ARG A 118 11.32 22.67 16.99
C ARG A 118 11.01 21.46 16.12
N MET A 119 10.00 20.67 16.47
CA MET A 119 9.60 19.49 15.71
C MET A 119 8.72 19.90 14.52
N PRO A 120 8.97 19.35 13.32
CA PRO A 120 8.17 19.60 12.13
C PRO A 120 6.87 18.77 12.14
N THR A 121 6.22 18.65 13.29
CA THR A 121 4.95 17.94 13.46
C THR A 121 3.80 18.93 13.32
N VAL A 122 2.65 18.45 12.84
CA VAL A 122 1.44 19.29 12.72
C VAL A 122 1.02 19.85 14.08
N ARG A 123 1.37 19.18 15.18
CA ARG A 123 1.06 19.62 16.54
C ARG A 123 1.82 20.87 16.99
N GLY A 124 3.03 21.10 16.46
CA GLY A 124 3.81 22.30 16.74
C GLY A 124 3.43 23.51 15.88
N LEU A 125 2.52 23.34 14.90
CA LEU A 125 2.14 24.37 13.93
C LEU A 125 0.66 24.74 14.04
N THR A 126 0.35 26.01 13.78
CA THR A 126 -1.05 26.46 13.69
C THR A 126 -1.68 26.02 12.37
N VAL A 127 -2.88 25.43 12.42
CA VAL A 127 -3.61 24.95 11.23
C VAL A 127 -3.79 26.03 10.14
N PRO A 128 -4.14 27.31 10.46
CA PRO A 128 -4.31 28.33 9.43
C PRO A 128 -3.03 28.64 8.65
N ALA A 129 -1.88 28.72 9.34
CA ALA A 129 -0.60 28.96 8.69
C ALA A 129 -0.21 27.79 7.77
N LEU A 130 -0.49 26.56 8.18
CA LEU A 130 -0.23 25.38 7.37
C LEU A 130 -1.10 25.35 6.11
N CYS A 131 -2.40 25.65 6.24
CA CYS A 131 -3.31 25.74 5.10
C CYS A 131 -2.91 26.86 4.13
N GLY A 132 -2.55 28.04 4.65
CA GLY A 132 -2.05 29.14 3.84
C GLY A 132 -0.81 28.74 3.05
N PHE A 133 0.14 28.09 3.72
CA PHE A 133 1.35 27.56 3.08
C PHE A 133 1.03 26.54 1.98
N MET A 134 0.13 25.58 2.21
CA MET A 134 -0.28 24.59 1.21
C MET A 134 -0.90 25.25 -0.04
N LEU A 135 -1.71 26.29 0.15
CA LEU A 135 -2.32 27.04 -0.95
C LEU A 135 -1.28 27.84 -1.75
N THR A 136 -0.29 28.44 -1.07
CA THR A 136 0.79 29.18 -1.73
C THR A 136 1.70 28.26 -2.55
N GLN A 137 2.00 27.06 -2.06
CA GLN A 137 2.86 26.11 -2.79
C GLN A 137 2.14 25.46 -3.97
N GLY A 138 0.86 25.09 -3.78
CA GLY A 138 0.09 24.37 -4.79
C GLY A 138 0.56 22.92 -5.01
N ALA A 139 -0.19 22.18 -5.84
CA ALA A 139 0.15 20.81 -6.23
C ALA A 139 0.90 20.81 -7.57
N SER A 140 2.11 20.27 -7.58
CA SER A 140 2.93 20.12 -8.79
C SER A 140 3.55 18.72 -8.84
N ARG A 141 3.93 18.28 -10.04
CA ARG A 141 4.74 17.05 -10.24
C ARG A 141 6.24 17.32 -10.14
N ASN A 142 6.65 18.58 -10.07
CA ASN A 142 8.06 18.94 -9.94
C ASN A 142 8.50 18.73 -8.49
N ALA A 143 9.63 18.05 -8.30
CA ALA A 143 10.26 17.95 -6.99
C ALA A 143 10.82 19.32 -6.60
N VAL A 144 10.17 19.98 -5.65
CA VAL A 144 10.59 21.29 -5.12
C VAL A 144 11.28 21.06 -3.78
N THR A 145 12.48 21.62 -3.68
CA THR A 145 13.24 21.69 -2.44
C THR A 145 13.11 23.10 -1.90
N MET A 146 12.61 23.22 -0.67
CA MET A 146 12.35 24.49 0.01
C MET A 146 13.46 24.80 1.02
N ASP A 147 13.91 26.05 0.99
CA ASP A 147 14.89 26.60 1.95
C ASP A 147 14.22 27.18 3.20
#